data_AF-A0A963PK43-F1
#
_entry.id   AF-A0A963PK43-F1
#
_cell.length_a   1.000
_cell.length_b   1.000
_cell.length_c   1.000
_cell.angle_alpha   90.00
_cell.angle_beta   90.00
_cell.angle_gamma   90.00
#
_symmetry.space_group_name_H-M   'P 1'
#
loop_
_entity.id
_entity.type
_entity.pdbx_description
1 polymer ?
#
loop_
_entity_poly.entity_id
_entity_poly.type
_entity_poly.pdbx_seq_one_letter_code
_entity_poly.pdbx_strand_id
1 'polypeptide(L)'
;PVVQGAAVRQVAAAATITGYEGQRRRVLVVDNEESDRELIARWLQPLGFEVQMATSGHDALALLDGVDPAGERAPHAIFIDLAMPGIDGWETLRRLRASGWRQVPMAIVSANAFDKGLQADAQDGRPADQAFFVKPVRRDDLTGWLAQQLGLRWVTAPAAPVAETSTPAPMTGVPASPGDLEPLLELVRLGYAKGVLRWLDDWVAEDPARQPFADGLRALAREFRFEAIEQRLLQLRAGEAASDSTP
;
A
#
# COMPACT_ATOMS: atom_id res chain seq x y z
N PRO A 1 -33.73 39.40 -9.98
CA PRO A 1 -33.41 37.96 -10.21
C PRO A 1 -32.08 37.61 -9.53
N VAL A 2 -32.16 36.91 -8.41
CA VAL A 2 -31.01 36.47 -7.61
C VAL A 2 -30.48 35.18 -8.23
N VAL A 3 -29.26 35.20 -8.75
CA VAL A 3 -28.57 33.99 -9.21
C VAL A 3 -27.89 33.39 -7.98
N GLN A 4 -28.47 32.32 -7.45
CA GLN A 4 -27.88 31.54 -6.35
C GLN A 4 -26.60 30.86 -6.87
N GLY A 5 -25.46 31.20 -6.27
CA GLY A 5 -24.20 30.49 -6.48
C GLY A 5 -24.34 29.04 -6.03
N ALA A 6 -24.02 28.11 -6.92
CA ALA A 6 -23.91 26.70 -6.60
C ALA A 6 -22.82 26.52 -5.54
N ALA A 7 -23.20 26.04 -4.35
CA ALA A 7 -22.28 25.69 -3.29
C ALA A 7 -21.41 24.52 -3.76
N VAL A 8 -20.13 24.79 -4.02
CA VAL A 8 -19.12 23.75 -4.21
C VAL A 8 -19.05 22.97 -2.90
N ARG A 9 -19.49 21.71 -2.93
CA ARG A 9 -19.47 20.81 -1.79
C ARG A 9 -18.00 20.46 -1.52
N GLN A 10 -17.39 21.18 -0.58
CA GLN A 10 -16.04 20.92 -0.10
C GLN A 10 -16.03 19.51 0.47
N VAL A 11 -15.42 18.56 -0.26
CA VAL A 11 -15.11 17.23 0.30
C VAL A 11 -14.08 17.49 1.38
N ALA A 12 -14.47 17.33 2.65
CA ALA A 12 -13.56 17.50 3.77
C ALA A 12 -12.35 16.57 3.54
N ALA A 13 -11.17 17.17 3.38
CA ALA A 13 -9.94 16.42 3.20
C ALA A 13 -9.76 15.51 4.43
N ALA A 14 -9.68 14.20 4.20
CA ALA A 14 -9.49 13.22 5.26
C ALA A 14 -8.20 13.55 6.02
N ALA A 15 -8.29 13.64 7.35
CA ALA A 15 -7.15 13.97 8.20
C ALA A 15 -6.00 12.97 7.95
N THR A 16 -4.78 13.48 7.77
CA THR A 16 -3.62 12.64 7.46
C THR A 16 -2.99 12.13 8.75
N ILE A 17 -2.77 10.82 8.84
CA ILE A 17 -2.03 10.21 9.96
C ILE A 17 -0.56 10.64 9.85
N THR A 18 -0.04 11.29 10.89
CA THR A 18 1.35 11.78 10.96
C THR A 18 2.19 11.02 11.98
N GLY A 19 1.57 10.21 12.85
CA GLY A 19 2.25 9.40 13.85
C GLY A 19 1.25 8.74 14.80
N TYR A 20 1.72 8.20 15.92
CA TYR A 20 0.86 7.64 16.97
C TYR A 20 1.37 8.01 18.37
N GLU A 21 0.47 7.99 19.35
CA GLU A 21 0.80 8.24 20.75
C GLU A 21 1.52 7.05 21.41
N GLY A 22 2.41 7.34 22.35
CA GLY A 22 3.04 6.34 23.21
C GLY A 22 4.45 5.91 22.79
N GLN A 23 4.84 4.71 23.22
CA GLN A 23 6.18 4.18 22.97
C GLN A 23 6.35 3.70 21.54
N ARG A 24 7.58 3.83 21.02
CA ARG A 24 7.96 3.35 19.69
C ARG A 24 7.67 1.85 19.55
N ARG A 25 6.94 1.48 18.50
CA ARG A 25 6.61 0.12 18.13
C ARG A 25 7.53 -0.38 17.04
N ARG A 26 8.03 -1.59 17.23
CA ARG A 26 8.79 -2.41 16.28
C ARG A 26 7.89 -3.29 15.45
N VAL A 27 8.07 -3.32 14.14
CA VAL A 27 7.36 -4.19 13.20
C VAL A 27 8.38 -4.99 12.40
N LEU A 28 8.17 -6.29 12.30
CA LEU A 28 8.96 -7.16 11.42
C LEU A 28 8.18 -7.42 10.12
N VAL A 29 8.80 -7.17 8.98
CA VAL A 29 8.23 -7.46 7.65
C VAL A 29 9.05 -8.56 7.00
N VAL A 30 8.40 -9.69 6.72
CA VAL A 30 9.01 -10.88 6.13
C VAL A 30 8.44 -11.06 4.71
N ASP A 31 9.26 -10.84 3.69
CA ASP A 31 8.86 -10.97 2.29
C ASP A 31 10.12 -11.22 1.44
N ASN A 32 10.07 -12.03 0.39
CA ASN A 32 11.22 -12.22 -0.49
C ASN A 32 11.42 -11.07 -1.48
N GLU A 33 10.37 -10.29 -1.77
CA GLU A 33 10.42 -9.15 -2.68
C GLU A 33 10.84 -7.88 -1.92
N GLU A 34 11.99 -7.30 -2.29
CA GLU A 34 12.54 -6.11 -1.63
C GLU A 34 11.59 -4.91 -1.73
N SER A 35 11.00 -4.71 -2.90
CA SER A 35 10.10 -3.59 -3.15
C SER A 35 8.84 -3.62 -2.26
N ASP A 36 8.34 -4.81 -1.92
CA ASP A 36 7.20 -4.99 -1.01
C ASP A 36 7.59 -4.67 0.44
N ARG A 37 8.78 -5.10 0.90
CA ARG A 37 9.29 -4.75 2.24
C ARG A 37 9.52 -3.24 2.39
N GLU A 38 10.17 -2.64 1.40
CA GLU A 38 10.46 -1.20 1.39
C GLU A 38 9.19 -0.36 1.34
N LEU A 39 8.13 -0.85 0.68
CA LEU A 39 6.84 -0.16 0.67
C LEU A 39 6.26 -0.03 2.08
N ILE A 40 6.19 -1.13 2.82
CA ILE A 40 5.68 -1.12 4.19
C ILE A 40 6.58 -0.26 5.09
N ALA A 41 7.91 -0.36 4.93
CA ALA A 41 8.86 0.47 5.67
C ALA A 41 8.65 1.97 5.42
N ARG A 42 8.49 2.38 4.16
CA ARG A 42 8.22 3.78 3.77
C ARG A 42 6.92 4.33 4.34
N TRP A 43 5.93 3.48 4.58
CA TRP A 43 4.69 3.91 5.23
C TRP A 43 4.81 4.03 6.75
N LEU A 44 5.52 3.10 7.39
CA LEU A 44 5.54 2.99 8.85
C LEU A 44 6.66 3.80 9.52
N GLN A 45 7.85 3.87 8.93
CA GLN A 45 8.97 4.61 9.53
C GLN A 45 8.66 6.10 9.75
N PRO A 46 8.03 6.84 8.81
CA PRO A 46 7.65 8.24 9.03
C PRO A 46 6.62 8.43 10.14
N LEU A 47 5.82 7.40 10.43
CA LEU A 47 4.85 7.42 11.53
C LEU A 47 5.49 7.12 12.89
N GLY A 48 6.81 6.88 12.93
CA GLY A 48 7.58 6.62 14.14
C GLY A 48 7.72 5.16 14.52
N PHE A 49 7.38 4.21 13.64
CA PHE A 49 7.69 2.80 13.84
C PHE A 49 9.18 2.51 13.58
N GLU A 50 9.71 1.51 14.27
CA GLU A 50 10.96 0.85 13.88
C GLU A 50 10.59 -0.36 13.03
N VAL A 51 11.14 -0.46 11.83
CA VAL A 51 10.82 -1.54 10.88
C VAL A 51 12.06 -2.39 10.65
N GLN A 52 11.96 -3.66 11.02
CA GLN A 52 12.94 -4.69 10.68
C GLN A 52 12.43 -5.47 9.46
N MET A 53 13.34 -5.87 8.60
CA MET A 53 13.03 -6.55 7.35
C MET A 53 13.75 -7.89 7.30
N ALA A 54 13.03 -8.93 6.89
CA ALA A 54 13.56 -10.26 6.65
C ALA A 54 13.25 -10.70 5.22
N THR A 55 14.22 -11.30 4.54
CA THR A 55 14.07 -11.66 3.11
C THR A 55 13.48 -13.05 2.88
N SER A 56 13.23 -13.81 3.95
CA SER A 56 12.65 -15.14 3.90
C SER A 56 12.15 -15.57 5.29
N GLY A 57 11.36 -16.65 5.34
CA GLY A 57 10.98 -17.26 6.62
C GLY A 57 12.17 -17.73 7.47
N HIS A 58 13.24 -18.24 6.84
CA HIS A 58 14.45 -18.65 7.56
C HIS A 58 15.17 -17.45 8.18
N ASP A 59 15.25 -16.33 7.45
CA ASP A 59 15.84 -15.09 7.92
C ASP A 59 15.05 -14.52 9.11
N ALA A 60 13.71 -14.55 9.03
CA ALA A 60 12.85 -14.15 10.13
C ALA A 60 13.06 -15.01 11.40
N LEU A 61 13.21 -16.33 11.24
CA LEU A 61 13.51 -17.23 12.36
C LEU A 61 14.89 -16.94 12.96
N ALA A 62 15.90 -16.68 12.12
CA ALA A 62 17.24 -16.35 12.57
C ALA A 62 17.29 -15.00 13.31
N LEU A 63 16.59 -13.98 12.82
CA LEU A 63 16.50 -12.66 13.47
C LEU A 63 15.87 -12.72 14.86
N LEU A 64 14.95 -13.67 15.07
CA LEU A 64 14.24 -13.83 16.33
C LEU A 64 14.84 -14.91 17.24
N ASP A 65 15.90 -15.60 16.79
CA ASP A 65 16.60 -16.58 17.60
C ASP A 65 17.29 -15.92 18.79
N GLY A 66 17.11 -16.49 19.99
CA GLY A 66 17.61 -15.92 21.25
C GLY A 66 17.00 -14.55 21.64
N VAL A 67 15.97 -14.07 20.94
CA VAL A 67 15.21 -12.86 21.32
C VAL A 67 14.08 -13.27 22.27
N ASP A 68 14.03 -12.64 23.45
CA ASP A 68 12.89 -12.77 24.36
C ASP A 68 11.64 -12.11 23.74
N PRO A 69 10.53 -12.85 23.51
CA PRO A 69 9.29 -12.29 22.96
C PRO A 69 8.65 -11.18 23.81
N ALA A 70 8.97 -11.10 25.11
CA ALA A 70 8.54 -10.02 26.00
C ALA A 70 9.60 -8.93 26.19
N GLY A 71 10.77 -9.08 25.56
CA GLY A 71 11.91 -8.19 25.74
C GLY A 71 11.88 -6.94 24.85
N GLU A 72 12.81 -6.02 25.12
CA GLU A 72 12.93 -4.75 24.40
C GLU A 72 13.32 -4.88 22.93
N ARG A 73 13.77 -6.05 22.48
CA ARG A 73 14.11 -6.31 21.08
C ARG A 73 12.98 -6.99 20.31
N ALA A 74 11.92 -7.43 21.01
CA ALA A 74 10.81 -8.16 20.39
C ALA A 74 10.03 -7.26 19.41
N PRO A 75 9.71 -7.72 18.19
CA PRO A 75 8.70 -7.07 17.37
C PRO A 75 7.36 -7.06 18.10
N HIS A 76 6.61 -5.97 17.92
CA HIS A 76 5.25 -5.85 18.43
C HIS A 76 4.23 -6.37 17.42
N ALA A 77 4.56 -6.40 16.13
CA ALA A 77 3.75 -7.02 15.09
C ALA A 77 4.64 -7.61 13.99
N ILE A 78 4.14 -8.62 13.29
CA ILE A 78 4.85 -9.30 12.19
C ILE A 78 3.94 -9.39 10.96
N PHE A 79 4.41 -8.96 9.80
CA PHE A 79 3.80 -9.23 8.51
C PHE A 79 4.61 -10.31 7.79
N ILE A 80 3.95 -11.33 7.26
CA ILE A 80 4.61 -12.50 6.64
C ILE A 80 4.00 -12.72 5.26
N ASP A 81 4.80 -12.60 4.22
CA ASP A 81 4.42 -13.02 2.88
C ASP A 81 4.15 -14.53 2.86
N LEU A 82 3.09 -14.91 2.15
CA LEU A 82 2.70 -16.30 2.04
C LEU A 82 3.60 -17.06 1.07
N ALA A 83 3.91 -16.45 -0.07
CA ALA A 83 4.49 -17.12 -1.23
C ALA A 83 6.02 -16.93 -1.27
N MET A 84 6.71 -17.43 -0.25
CA MET A 84 8.18 -17.34 -0.16
C MET A 84 8.89 -18.62 -0.63
N PRO A 85 10.08 -18.50 -1.26
CA PRO A 85 10.94 -19.65 -1.52
C PRO A 85 11.40 -20.35 -0.23
N GLY A 86 11.53 -21.68 -0.28
CA GLY A 86 11.98 -22.49 0.86
C GLY A 86 10.81 -22.84 1.79
N ILE A 87 10.66 -22.09 2.88
CA ILE A 87 9.48 -22.22 3.74
C ILE A 87 8.49 -21.10 3.43
N ASP A 88 7.22 -21.46 3.32
CA ASP A 88 6.14 -20.52 3.04
C ASP A 88 5.76 -19.72 4.31
N GLY A 89 4.84 -18.76 4.15
CA GLY A 89 4.37 -17.93 5.27
C GLY A 89 3.66 -18.74 6.36
N TRP A 90 2.99 -19.84 6.01
CA TRP A 90 2.28 -20.70 6.97
C TRP A 90 3.25 -21.49 7.85
N GLU A 91 4.26 -22.12 7.26
CA GLU A 91 5.33 -22.80 7.97
C GLU A 91 6.11 -21.81 8.85
N THR A 92 6.43 -20.63 8.32
CA THR A 92 7.10 -19.56 9.07
C THR A 92 6.30 -19.18 10.30
N LEU A 93 5.01 -18.91 10.14
CA LEU A 93 4.10 -18.59 11.23
C LEU A 93 4.05 -19.71 12.26
N ARG A 94 3.88 -20.96 11.82
CA ARG A 94 3.82 -22.13 12.72
C ARG A 94 5.11 -22.27 13.54
N ARG A 95 6.28 -22.11 12.92
CA ARG A 95 7.57 -22.16 13.63
C ARG A 95 7.73 -21.03 14.64
N LEU A 96 7.36 -19.80 14.28
CA LEU A 96 7.39 -18.66 15.19
C LEU A 96 6.46 -18.86 16.39
N ARG A 97 5.24 -19.36 16.16
CA ARG A 97 4.31 -19.71 17.24
C ARG A 97 4.89 -20.81 18.14
N ALA A 98 5.53 -21.82 17.57
CA ALA A 98 6.18 -22.88 18.34
C ALA A 98 7.36 -22.37 19.18
N SER A 99 8.10 -21.37 18.70
CA SER A 99 9.26 -20.77 19.38
C SER A 99 8.91 -19.65 20.37
N GLY A 100 7.63 -19.48 20.73
CA GLY A 100 7.21 -18.59 21.82
C GLY A 100 6.56 -17.28 21.38
N TRP A 101 6.50 -17.00 20.07
CA TRP A 101 5.90 -15.77 19.54
C TRP A 101 4.36 -15.80 19.48
N ARG A 102 3.69 -16.60 20.33
CA ARG A 102 2.23 -16.79 20.30
C ARG A 102 1.42 -15.54 20.64
N GLN A 103 2.00 -14.61 21.38
CA GLN A 103 1.31 -13.38 21.81
C GLN A 103 1.54 -12.19 20.87
N VAL A 104 2.54 -12.28 19.99
CA VAL A 104 2.79 -11.21 19.01
C VAL A 104 1.76 -11.31 17.88
N PRO A 105 1.01 -10.25 17.57
CA PRO A 105 0.10 -10.26 16.44
C PRO A 105 0.87 -10.44 15.13
N MET A 106 0.43 -11.40 14.33
CA MET A 106 1.01 -11.70 13.02
C MET A 106 -0.08 -11.60 11.97
N ALA A 107 0.26 -11.17 10.76
CA ALA A 107 -0.63 -11.17 9.61
C ALA A 107 0.05 -11.81 8.40
N ILE A 108 -0.70 -12.65 7.69
CA ILE A 108 -0.28 -13.22 6.41
C ILE A 108 -0.59 -12.20 5.30
N VAL A 109 0.33 -12.06 4.35
CA VAL A 109 0.18 -11.25 3.15
C VAL A 109 0.25 -12.18 1.95
N SER A 110 -0.76 -12.22 1.08
CA SER A 110 -0.74 -13.08 -0.12
C SER A 110 -1.17 -12.34 -1.37
N ALA A 111 -0.63 -12.73 -2.52
CA ALA A 111 -1.14 -12.33 -3.83
C ALA A 111 -2.56 -12.83 -4.13
N ASN A 112 -3.03 -13.90 -3.47
CA ASN A 112 -4.31 -14.53 -3.79
C ASN A 112 -5.25 -14.56 -2.58
N ALA A 113 -6.45 -13.99 -2.76
CA ALA A 113 -7.50 -13.99 -1.75
C ALA A 113 -8.06 -15.40 -1.45
N PHE A 114 -7.98 -16.33 -2.41
CA PHE A 114 -8.41 -17.71 -2.20
C PHE A 114 -7.48 -18.47 -1.25
N ASP A 115 -6.24 -18.02 -1.06
CA ASP A 115 -5.33 -18.61 -0.08
C ASP A 115 -5.79 -18.37 1.37
N LYS A 116 -6.72 -17.42 1.58
CA LYS A 116 -7.47 -17.30 2.85
C LYS A 116 -8.25 -18.58 3.18
N GLY A 117 -8.74 -19.28 2.15
CA GLY A 117 -9.66 -20.41 2.25
C GLY A 117 -9.14 -21.74 1.69
N LEU A 118 -7.95 -21.77 1.07
CA LEU A 118 -7.29 -23.01 0.66
C LEU A 118 -6.76 -23.73 1.92
N GLN A 119 -7.69 -24.56 2.44
CA GLN A 119 -7.60 -25.52 3.53
C GLN A 119 -7.48 -24.92 4.93
N ALA A 120 -8.60 -24.35 5.39
CA ALA A 120 -8.97 -24.34 6.81
C ALA A 120 -9.31 -25.75 7.30
N ASP A 121 -8.42 -26.72 7.05
CA ASP A 121 -8.52 -28.01 7.73
C ASP A 121 -8.05 -27.78 9.16
N ALA A 122 -8.97 -27.97 10.11
CA ALA A 122 -8.73 -27.82 11.55
C ALA A 122 -7.56 -28.68 12.09
N GLN A 123 -6.95 -29.51 11.25
CA GLN A 123 -5.80 -30.37 11.54
C GLN A 123 -4.44 -29.66 11.43
N ASP A 124 -4.34 -28.51 10.76
CA ASP A 124 -3.05 -27.82 10.54
C ASP A 124 -2.63 -26.86 11.67
N GLY A 125 -3.45 -26.71 12.71
CA GLY A 125 -3.15 -25.84 13.86
C GLY A 125 -3.12 -24.34 13.54
N ARG A 126 -3.78 -23.91 12.45
CA ARG A 126 -3.92 -22.51 12.06
C ARG A 126 -4.89 -21.78 13.01
N PRO A 127 -4.56 -20.58 13.53
CA PRO A 127 -5.51 -19.80 14.32
C PRO A 127 -6.73 -19.42 13.48
N ALA A 128 -7.94 -19.63 14.01
CA ALA A 128 -9.19 -19.30 13.31
C ALA A 128 -9.36 -17.79 13.03
N ASP A 129 -8.63 -16.96 13.77
CA ASP A 129 -8.62 -15.50 13.73
C ASP A 129 -7.37 -14.91 13.06
N GLN A 130 -6.63 -15.73 12.29
CA GLN A 130 -5.41 -15.30 11.64
C GLN A 130 -5.68 -14.17 10.62
N ALA A 131 -5.11 -12.99 10.88
CA ALA A 131 -5.24 -11.84 10.00
C ALA A 131 -4.58 -12.08 8.63
N PHE A 132 -5.20 -11.56 7.58
CA PHE A 132 -4.79 -11.79 6.20
C PHE A 132 -5.00 -10.56 5.30
N PHE A 133 -3.94 -10.16 4.60
CA PHE A 133 -3.93 -9.08 3.60
C PHE A 133 -3.75 -9.65 2.20
N VAL A 134 -4.50 -9.11 1.24
CA VAL A 134 -4.33 -9.43 -0.18
C VAL A 134 -3.41 -8.37 -0.79
N LYS A 135 -2.43 -8.80 -1.60
CA LYS A 135 -1.57 -7.88 -2.33
C LYS A 135 -2.35 -7.22 -3.49
N PRO A 136 -2.11 -5.93 -3.75
CA PRO A 136 -1.22 -5.07 -2.97
C PRO A 136 -1.84 -4.66 -1.64
N VAL A 137 -1.00 -4.67 -0.61
CA VAL A 137 -1.41 -4.25 0.73
C VAL A 137 -1.82 -2.78 0.66
N ARG A 138 -3.02 -2.46 1.15
CA ARG A 138 -3.48 -1.08 1.24
C ARG A 138 -3.01 -0.46 2.56
N ARG A 139 -2.47 0.76 2.49
CA ARG A 139 -1.94 1.48 3.66
C ARG A 139 -2.98 1.62 4.78
N ASP A 140 -4.21 1.96 4.42
CA ASP A 140 -5.30 2.17 5.39
C ASP A 140 -5.68 0.87 6.10
N ASP A 141 -5.71 -0.26 5.38
CA ASP A 141 -6.02 -1.56 5.95
C ASP A 141 -4.90 -1.99 6.92
N LEU A 142 -3.63 -1.80 6.52
CA LEU A 142 -2.46 -2.12 7.34
C LEU A 142 -2.40 -1.26 8.61
N THR A 143 -2.60 0.06 8.47
CA THR A 143 -2.58 0.97 9.62
C THR A 143 -3.79 0.74 10.52
N GLY A 144 -4.99 0.52 9.98
CA GLY A 144 -6.17 0.15 10.76
C GLY A 144 -5.94 -1.11 11.60
N TRP A 145 -5.34 -2.14 11.01
CA TRP A 145 -5.00 -3.37 11.73
C TRP A 145 -3.94 -3.13 12.82
N LEU A 146 -2.86 -2.40 12.55
CA LEU A 146 -1.86 -2.08 13.57
C LEU A 146 -2.46 -1.29 14.74
N ALA A 147 -3.38 -0.37 14.45
CA ALA A 147 -4.08 0.40 15.48
C ALA A 147 -4.87 -0.50 16.41
N GLN A 148 -5.63 -1.43 15.83
CA GLN A 148 -6.43 -2.39 16.58
C GLN A 148 -5.55 -3.33 17.41
N GLN A 149 -4.53 -3.94 16.80
CA GLN A 149 -3.72 -4.96 17.45
C GLN A 149 -2.79 -4.40 18.53
N LEU A 150 -2.27 -3.19 18.34
CA LEU A 150 -1.31 -2.57 19.26
C LEU A 150 -1.94 -1.51 20.16
N GLY A 151 -3.27 -1.30 20.06
CA GLY A 151 -4.01 -0.29 20.81
C GLY A 151 -3.52 1.13 20.53
N LEU A 152 -3.13 1.43 19.29
CA LEU A 152 -2.56 2.73 18.93
C LEU A 152 -3.64 3.80 18.82
N ARG A 153 -3.28 5.01 19.24
CA ARG A 153 -4.04 6.22 18.95
C ARG A 153 -3.26 7.02 17.92
N TRP A 154 -3.84 7.15 16.73
CA TRP A 154 -3.24 7.91 15.65
C TRP A 154 -3.24 9.40 15.98
N VAL A 155 -2.09 10.02 15.80
CA VAL A 155 -1.97 11.48 15.74
C VAL A 155 -2.28 11.86 14.31
N THR A 156 -3.33 12.67 14.16
CA THR A 156 -3.71 13.23 12.88
C THR A 156 -3.35 14.71 12.85
N ALA A 157 -2.74 15.14 11.76
CA ALA A 157 -2.77 16.54 11.41
C ALA A 157 -4.09 16.79 10.66
N PRO A 158 -4.72 17.97 10.81
CA PRO A 158 -5.60 18.44 9.75
C PRO A 158 -4.80 18.28 8.47
N ALA A 159 -5.37 17.60 7.47
CA ALA A 159 -4.76 17.58 6.15
C ALA A 159 -4.40 19.04 5.89
N ALA A 160 -3.11 19.34 5.78
CA ALA A 160 -2.69 20.69 5.47
C ALA A 160 -3.60 21.08 4.30
N PRO A 161 -4.27 22.26 4.32
CA PRO A 161 -5.01 22.69 3.14
C PRO A 161 -4.03 22.47 2.02
N VAL A 162 -4.36 21.52 1.14
CA VAL A 162 -3.48 21.13 0.05
C VAL A 162 -3.31 22.46 -0.63
N ALA A 163 -2.16 23.10 -0.39
CA ALA A 163 -1.89 24.37 -0.99
C ALA A 163 -2.07 24.03 -2.46
N GLU A 164 -2.94 24.77 -3.14
CA GLU A 164 -3.23 24.65 -4.58
C GLU A 164 -1.98 25.04 -5.41
N THR A 165 -0.80 24.67 -4.93
CA THR A 165 0.55 24.95 -5.37
C THR A 165 1.35 23.71 -4.96
N SER A 166 1.28 22.61 -5.69
CA SER A 166 1.69 22.59 -7.09
C SER A 166 0.65 21.89 -7.93
N THR A 167 0.07 22.62 -8.89
CA THR A 167 -0.15 22.00 -10.20
C THR A 167 1.17 21.30 -10.54
N PRO A 168 1.25 19.96 -10.71
CA PRO A 168 2.42 19.39 -11.35
C PRO A 168 2.57 20.16 -12.65
N ALA A 169 3.81 20.56 -13.00
CA ALA A 169 4.10 21.30 -14.22
C ALA A 169 3.21 20.78 -15.35
N PRO A 170 2.55 21.65 -16.14
CA PRO A 170 1.62 21.20 -17.16
C PRO A 170 2.31 20.09 -17.95
N MET A 171 1.74 18.88 -17.86
CA MET A 171 2.22 17.73 -18.59
C MET A 171 1.81 17.99 -20.03
N THR A 172 2.62 18.79 -20.71
CA THR A 172 2.46 19.09 -22.13
C THR A 172 2.77 17.82 -22.89
N GLY A 173 1.77 17.28 -23.58
CA GLY A 173 1.89 16.04 -24.35
C GLY A 173 0.56 15.68 -24.98
N VAL A 174 0.62 14.84 -26.02
CA VAL A 174 -0.55 14.35 -26.75
C VAL A 174 -1.49 13.62 -25.77
N PRO A 175 -2.79 13.99 -25.66
CA PRO A 175 -3.72 13.24 -24.85
C PRO A 175 -3.82 11.82 -25.42
N ALA A 176 -3.59 10.82 -24.56
CA ALA A 176 -3.93 9.44 -24.87
C ALA A 176 -5.44 9.37 -25.14
N SER A 177 -5.88 8.61 -26.15
CA SER A 177 -7.32 8.42 -26.32
C SER A 177 -7.88 7.73 -25.07
N PRO A 178 -9.09 8.03 -24.60
CA PRO A 178 -9.67 7.45 -23.38
C PRO A 178 -9.65 5.91 -23.34
N GLY A 179 -9.70 5.26 -24.51
CA GLY A 179 -9.59 3.81 -24.64
C GLY A 179 -8.19 3.25 -24.33
N ASP A 180 -7.14 4.04 -24.55
CA ASP A 180 -5.76 3.62 -24.31
C ASP A 180 -5.44 3.57 -22.80
N LEU A 181 -6.16 4.35 -21.98
CA LEU A 181 -5.88 4.49 -20.55
C LEU A 181 -6.66 3.50 -19.66
N GLU A 182 -7.62 2.74 -20.19
CA GLU A 182 -8.42 1.81 -19.39
C GLU A 182 -7.57 0.69 -18.76
N PRO A 183 -6.63 0.04 -19.49
CA PRO A 183 -5.74 -0.96 -18.88
C PRO A 183 -4.85 -0.36 -17.79
N LEU A 184 -4.42 0.90 -17.96
CA LEU A 184 -3.67 1.61 -16.92
C LEU A 184 -4.53 1.88 -15.68
N LEU A 185 -5.79 2.27 -15.87
CA LEU A 185 -6.73 2.52 -14.77
C LEU A 185 -7.00 1.25 -13.97
N GLU A 186 -7.09 0.10 -14.62
CA GLU A 186 -7.19 -1.20 -13.94
C GLU A 186 -5.95 -1.49 -13.09
N LEU A 187 -4.74 -1.31 -13.65
CA LEU A 187 -3.49 -1.50 -12.92
C LEU A 187 -3.36 -0.55 -11.70
N VAL A 188 -3.86 0.67 -11.83
CA VAL A 188 -3.88 1.68 -10.75
C VAL A 188 -4.89 1.30 -9.67
N ARG A 189 -6.10 0.88 -10.03
CA ARG A 189 -7.13 0.41 -9.08
C ARG A 189 -6.71 -0.86 -8.36
N LEU A 190 -5.97 -1.73 -9.07
CA LEU A 190 -5.34 -2.90 -8.51
C LEU A 190 -4.11 -2.55 -7.66
N GLY A 191 -3.68 -1.29 -7.57
CA GLY A 191 -2.53 -0.83 -6.80
C GLY A 191 -1.18 -1.44 -7.23
N TYR A 192 -1.08 -1.93 -8.46
CA TYR A 192 0.08 -2.71 -8.91
C TYR A 192 1.15 -1.79 -9.53
N ALA A 193 1.99 -1.19 -8.68
CA ALA A 193 3.02 -0.21 -9.09
C ALA A 193 3.92 -0.70 -10.22
N LYS A 194 4.42 -1.94 -10.13
CA LYS A 194 5.31 -2.52 -11.15
C LYS A 194 4.60 -2.68 -12.49
N GLY A 195 3.32 -3.05 -12.48
CA GLY A 195 2.49 -3.10 -13.68
C GLY A 195 2.26 -1.72 -14.28
N VAL A 196 1.94 -0.73 -13.45
CA VAL A 196 1.79 0.68 -13.88
C VAL A 196 3.07 1.18 -14.55
N LEU A 197 4.24 0.97 -13.94
CA LEU A 197 5.52 1.41 -14.51
C LEU A 197 5.82 0.71 -15.83
N ARG A 198 5.66 -0.62 -15.90
CA ARG A 198 5.89 -1.38 -17.14
C ARG A 198 4.95 -0.90 -18.26
N TRP A 199 3.68 -0.72 -17.95
CA TRP A 199 2.69 -0.22 -18.90
C TRP A 199 3.09 1.15 -19.45
N LEU A 200 3.53 2.06 -18.58
CA LEU A 200 4.00 3.40 -19.00
C LEU A 200 5.26 3.33 -19.87
N ASP A 201 6.16 2.39 -19.61
CA ASP A 201 7.37 2.17 -20.42
C ASP A 201 7.02 1.67 -21.82
N ASP A 202 6.13 0.68 -21.93
CA ASP A 202 5.64 0.16 -23.21
C ASP A 202 4.89 1.25 -24.00
N TRP A 203 4.03 2.01 -23.32
CA TRP A 203 3.23 3.09 -23.91
C TRP A 203 4.08 4.24 -24.44
N VAL A 204 5.21 4.57 -23.80
CA VAL A 204 6.21 5.53 -24.30
C VAL A 204 7.01 4.97 -25.47
N ALA A 205 7.34 3.68 -25.44
CA ALA A 205 8.13 3.06 -26.51
C ALA A 205 7.40 3.10 -27.86
N GLU A 206 6.06 3.04 -27.84
CA GLU A 206 5.21 3.20 -29.03
C GLU A 206 5.21 4.63 -29.61
N ASP A 207 5.21 5.64 -28.74
CA ASP A 207 5.24 7.04 -29.15
C ASP A 207 6.01 7.88 -28.10
N PRO A 208 7.27 8.25 -28.40
CA PRO A 208 8.11 9.04 -27.50
C PRO A 208 7.52 10.42 -27.12
N ALA A 209 6.56 10.96 -27.88
CA ALA A 209 5.89 12.22 -27.53
C ALA A 209 5.07 12.12 -26.23
N ARG A 210 4.77 10.90 -25.77
CA ARG A 210 4.06 10.61 -24.51
C ARG A 210 4.96 10.72 -23.27
N GLN A 211 6.28 10.78 -23.44
CA GLN A 211 7.26 10.76 -22.35
C GLN A 211 6.98 11.80 -21.24
N PRO A 212 6.70 13.10 -21.53
CA PRO A 212 6.43 14.08 -20.48
C PRO A 212 5.20 13.73 -19.63
N PHE A 213 4.21 13.09 -20.25
CA PHE A 213 3.01 12.63 -19.55
C PHE A 213 3.29 11.35 -18.74
N ALA A 214 4.03 10.40 -19.29
CA ALA A 214 4.39 9.20 -18.57
C ALA A 214 5.23 9.50 -17.31
N ASP A 215 6.13 10.49 -17.37
CA ASP A 215 7.01 10.82 -16.25
C ASP A 215 6.27 11.31 -15.00
N GLY A 216 5.22 12.11 -15.17
CA GLY A 216 4.37 12.52 -14.04
C GLY A 216 3.65 11.35 -13.39
N LEU A 217 3.14 10.40 -14.19
CA LEU A 217 2.50 9.19 -13.67
C LEU A 217 3.52 8.22 -13.04
N ARG A 218 4.73 8.09 -13.61
CA ARG A 218 5.82 7.30 -13.03
C ARG A 218 6.22 7.84 -11.65
N ALA A 219 6.31 9.16 -11.48
CA ALA A 219 6.62 9.77 -10.19
C ALA A 219 5.56 9.40 -9.14
N LEU A 220 4.28 9.59 -9.48
CA LEU A 220 3.17 9.20 -8.60
C LEU A 220 3.17 7.69 -8.29
N ALA A 221 3.46 6.84 -9.28
CA ALA A 221 3.46 5.39 -9.11
C ALA A 221 4.61 4.91 -8.21
N ARG A 222 5.81 5.50 -8.36
CA ARG A 222 6.97 5.23 -7.48
C ARG A 222 6.72 5.67 -6.04
N GLU A 223 5.91 6.70 -5.86
CA GLU A 223 5.44 7.21 -4.57
C GLU A 223 4.13 6.55 -4.10
N PHE A 224 3.61 5.56 -4.84
CA PHE A 224 2.39 4.81 -4.51
C PHE A 224 1.14 5.70 -4.34
N ARG A 225 1.13 6.86 -5.01
CA ARG A 225 0.00 7.81 -5.02
C ARG A 225 -1.06 7.41 -6.05
N PHE A 226 -1.62 6.19 -5.92
CA PHE A 226 -2.58 5.64 -6.88
C PHE A 226 -3.88 6.42 -6.97
N GLU A 227 -4.39 6.95 -5.86
CA GLU A 227 -5.58 7.81 -5.88
C GLU A 227 -5.35 9.08 -6.70
N ALA A 228 -4.15 9.68 -6.61
CA ALA A 228 -3.78 10.83 -7.42
C ALA A 228 -3.67 10.47 -8.90
N ILE A 229 -3.16 9.27 -9.22
CA ILE A 229 -3.13 8.75 -10.60
C ILE A 229 -4.56 8.56 -11.11
N GLU A 230 -5.42 7.86 -10.38
CA GLU A 230 -6.81 7.60 -10.78
C GLU A 230 -7.59 8.90 -10.98
N GLN A 231 -7.53 9.84 -10.04
CA GLN A 231 -8.17 11.14 -10.17
C GLN A 231 -7.71 11.88 -11.43
N ARG A 232 -6.41 11.81 -11.76
CA ARG A 232 -5.86 12.46 -12.94
C ARG A 232 -6.33 11.81 -14.24
N LEU A 233 -6.34 10.48 -14.29
CA LEU A 233 -6.85 9.73 -15.44
C LEU A 233 -8.35 10.02 -15.67
N LEU A 234 -9.15 10.12 -14.61
CA LEU A 234 -10.58 10.46 -14.69
C LEU A 234 -10.82 11.91 -15.12
N GLN A 235 -9.99 12.86 -14.66
CA GLN A 235 -10.08 14.26 -15.07
C GLN A 235 -9.85 14.44 -16.58
N LEU A 236 -8.92 13.67 -17.18
CA LEU A 236 -8.68 13.72 -18.62
C LEU A 236 -9.89 13.23 -19.42
N ARG A 237 -10.54 12.15 -18.97
CA ARG A 237 -11.79 11.66 -19.58
C ARG A 237 -12.91 12.70 -19.53
N ALA A 238 -13.02 13.43 -18.43
CA ALA A 238 -14.04 14.47 -18.26
C ALA A 238 -13.76 15.73 -19.10
N GLY A 239 -12.49 16.06 -19.31
CA GLY A 239 -12.07 17.22 -20.13
C GLY A 239 -12.42 17.09 -21.60
N GLU A 240 -12.29 15.90 -22.20
CA GLU A 240 -12.62 15.67 -23.62
C GLU A 240 -14.14 15.65 -23.89
N ALA A 241 -14.94 15.11 -22.97
CA ALA A 241 -16.40 15.10 -23.08
C ALA A 241 -17.01 16.52 -23.08
N ALA A 242 -16.34 17.48 -22.44
CA ALA A 242 -16.74 18.88 -22.44
C ALA A 242 -16.31 19.66 -23.70
N SER A 243 -15.22 19.25 -24.36
CA SER A 243 -14.79 19.84 -25.64
C SER A 243 -15.60 19.35 -26.85
N ASP A 244 -16.17 18.13 -26.79
CA ASP A 244 -17.00 17.56 -27.87
C ASP A 244 -18.47 18.01 -27.81
N SER A 245 -18.82 18.86 -26.83
CA SER A 245 -20.18 19.37 -26.60
C SER A 245 -20.31 20.89 -26.79
N THR A 246 -19.31 21.54 -27.41
CA THR A 246 -19.42 22.94 -27.86
C THR A 246 -19.80 22.95 -29.35
N PRO A 247 -20.96 23.52 -29.74
CA PRO A 247 -21.40 23.58 -31.14
C PRO A 247 -20.60 24.58 -31.99
#